data_AF-A0ABD0YEH0-F1
#
_entry.id   AF-A0ABD0YEH0-F1
#
_cell.length_a   1.000
_cell.length_b   1.000
_cell.length_c   1.000
_cell.angle_alpha   90.00
_cell.angle_beta   90.00
_cell.angle_gamma   90.00
#
_symmetry.space_group_name_H-M   'P 1'
#
loop_
_entity.id
_entity.type
_entity.pdbx_description
1 polymer ?
#
loop_
_entity_poly.entity_id
_entity_poly.type
_entity_poly.pdbx_seq_one_letter_code
_entity_poly.pdbx_strand_id
1 'polypeptide(L)'
;MSGKLEVNRLTREELEYELECRGVTERKSVGDMRAMLRQFVKLEAQGKVMVTSPGTHRNPATELDVCKNKMEELNKLLAAYSGEKSQERKIDTGLTHLLNRVERIATPDLEMGQVRSALLSGILRCWTDLESKVKGQTGEVGTSSSEAKEQDEGAVSRVREPTPEPTRIRTVIRQTQVPVRDWGVMFSGDGQGPSLPSFLDDVDHYRRARHVSDRDLFLQACDLFRGPAAIWYRSVRREVTSWEDLEDRLRQEFEDEDYEDRLMAEIMSRTQGPDEQFGTYVAIMKTFFETPFPSLRS
;
A
#
# COMPACT_ATOMS: atom_id res chain seq x y z
N MET A 1 -8.27 4.19 14.76
CA MET A 1 -8.48 2.79 15.19
C MET A 1 -7.21 2.02 14.88
N SER A 2 -6.64 1.30 15.85
CA SER A 2 -5.52 0.41 15.58
C SER A 2 -6.11 -0.83 14.93
N GLY A 3 -5.90 -1.05 13.63
CA GLY A 3 -6.33 -2.24 12.88
C GLY A 3 -5.60 -3.50 13.34
N LYS A 4 -5.64 -3.78 14.64
CA LYS A 4 -4.90 -4.83 15.31
C LYS A 4 -5.79 -6.06 15.38
N LEU A 5 -5.42 -7.09 14.62
CA LEU A 5 -6.11 -8.37 14.60
C LEU A 5 -6.23 -8.96 16.02
N GLU A 6 -7.42 -8.94 16.62
CA GLU A 6 -7.67 -9.55 17.93
C GLU A 6 -7.81 -11.08 17.81
N VAL A 7 -6.70 -11.80 17.91
CA VAL A 7 -6.63 -13.27 17.78
C VAL A 7 -7.67 -14.04 18.60
N ASN A 8 -8.09 -13.52 19.76
CA ASN A 8 -9.06 -14.20 20.63
C ASN A 8 -10.50 -14.18 20.09
N ARG A 9 -10.80 -13.28 19.14
CA ARG A 9 -12.14 -13.13 18.56
C ARG A 9 -12.30 -13.88 17.23
N LEU A 10 -11.20 -14.44 16.71
CA LEU A 10 -11.22 -15.29 15.53
C LEU A 10 -11.89 -16.64 15.85
N THR A 11 -12.72 -17.07 14.91
CA THR A 11 -13.31 -18.40 14.83
C THR A 11 -12.24 -19.43 14.45
N ARG A 12 -12.58 -20.71 14.55
CA ARG A 12 -11.67 -21.79 14.22
C ARG A 12 -11.18 -21.73 12.78
N GLU A 13 -12.08 -21.50 11.83
CA GLU A 13 -11.76 -21.42 10.39
C GLU A 13 -10.80 -20.27 10.10
N GLU A 14 -11.05 -19.09 10.68
CA GLU A 14 -10.20 -17.92 10.50
C GLU A 14 -8.81 -18.13 11.11
N LEU A 15 -8.72 -18.83 12.25
CA LEU A 15 -7.44 -19.22 12.86
C LEU A 15 -6.67 -20.20 11.98
N GLU A 16 -7.36 -21.21 11.43
CA GLU A 16 -6.76 -22.19 10.51
C GLU A 16 -6.25 -21.49 9.25
N TYR A 17 -7.03 -20.56 8.68
CA TYR A 17 -6.62 -19.75 7.52
C TYR A 17 -5.37 -18.91 7.82
N GLU A 18 -5.36 -18.14 8.92
CA GLU A 18 -4.23 -17.27 9.24
C GLU A 18 -2.95 -18.05 9.54
N LEU A 19 -3.06 -19.26 10.11
CA LEU A 19 -1.92 -20.15 10.36
C LEU A 19 -1.43 -20.81 9.07
N GLU A 20 -2.33 -21.22 8.18
CA GLU A 20 -1.99 -21.78 6.87
C GLU A 20 -1.24 -20.76 6.02
N CYS A 21 -1.67 -19.49 6.02
CA CYS A 21 -0.91 -18.39 5.41
C CYS A 21 0.52 -18.26 5.98
N ARG A 22 0.80 -18.77 7.17
CA ARG A 22 2.13 -18.71 7.80
C ARG A 22 2.88 -20.04 7.71
N GLY A 23 2.42 -20.95 6.84
CA GLY A 23 3.03 -22.25 6.61
C GLY A 23 2.76 -23.28 7.70
N VAL A 24 1.82 -23.01 8.61
CA VAL A 24 1.45 -23.95 9.69
C VAL A 24 0.22 -24.74 9.27
N THR A 25 0.41 -26.01 8.95
CA THR A 25 -0.68 -26.93 8.53
C THR A 25 -1.13 -27.88 9.65
N GLU A 26 -0.44 -27.89 10.79
CA GLU A 26 -0.79 -28.73 11.94
C GLU A 26 -2.07 -28.26 12.64
N ARG A 27 -3.07 -29.14 12.70
CA ARG A 27 -4.35 -28.87 13.36
C ARG A 27 -4.27 -29.20 14.85
N LYS A 28 -4.00 -28.18 15.67
CA LYS A 28 -3.98 -28.26 17.15
C LYS A 28 -5.29 -27.75 17.76
N SER A 29 -5.35 -27.67 19.10
CA SER A 29 -6.51 -27.10 19.78
C SER A 29 -6.68 -25.61 19.45
N VAL A 30 -7.89 -25.05 19.60
CA VAL A 30 -8.15 -23.60 19.39
C VAL A 30 -7.27 -22.74 20.31
N GLY A 31 -6.98 -23.22 21.53
CA GLY A 31 -6.07 -22.55 22.47
C GLY A 31 -4.65 -22.45 21.92
N ASP A 32 -4.14 -23.54 21.36
CA ASP A 32 -2.81 -23.60 20.76
C ASP A 32 -2.72 -22.75 19.50
N MET A 33 -3.75 -22.81 18.64
CA MET A 33 -3.83 -22.00 17.43
C MET A 33 -3.76 -20.49 17.75
N ARG A 34 -4.51 -20.06 18.77
CA ARG A 34 -4.45 -18.67 19.25
C ARG A 34 -3.08 -18.32 19.83
N ALA A 35 -2.45 -19.23 20.58
CA ALA A 35 -1.13 -19.01 21.14
C ALA A 35 -0.07 -18.84 20.05
N MET A 36 -0.08 -19.72 19.05
CA MET A 36 0.83 -19.66 17.89
C MET A 36 0.60 -18.38 17.08
N LEU A 37 -0.65 -18.07 16.72
CA LEU A 37 -0.93 -16.87 15.93
C LEU A 37 -0.52 -15.57 16.65
N ARG A 38 -0.69 -15.49 17.97
CA ARG A 38 -0.18 -14.34 18.75
C ARG A 38 1.34 -14.21 18.67
N GLN A 39 2.07 -15.32 18.68
CA GLN A 39 3.52 -15.28 18.53
C GLN A 39 3.92 -14.79 17.14
N PHE A 40 3.26 -15.27 16.08
CA PHE A 40 3.48 -14.78 14.72
C PHE A 40 3.20 -13.29 14.57
N VAL A 41 2.03 -12.82 15.02
CA VAL A 41 1.68 -11.38 14.98
C VAL A 41 2.71 -10.54 15.76
N LYS A 42 3.23 -11.06 16.87
CA LYS A 42 4.29 -10.38 17.63
C LYS A 42 5.62 -10.33 16.86
N LEU A 43 6.00 -11.41 16.19
CA LEU A 43 7.22 -11.47 15.39
C LEU A 43 7.14 -10.60 14.13
N GLU A 44 5.96 -10.53 13.50
CA GLU A 44 5.65 -9.62 12.38
C GLU A 44 5.78 -8.16 12.79
N ALA A 45 5.21 -7.78 13.94
CA ALA A 45 5.38 -6.44 14.49
C ALA A 45 6.84 -6.09 14.81
N GLN A 46 7.71 -7.11 14.97
CA GLN A 46 9.15 -6.95 15.17
C GLN A 46 9.97 -7.06 13.88
N GLY A 47 9.33 -7.30 12.73
CA GLY A 47 10.00 -7.50 11.45
C GLY A 47 10.84 -8.79 11.36
N LYS A 48 10.66 -9.74 12.29
CA LYS A 48 11.45 -10.98 12.36
C LYS A 48 10.91 -12.11 11.49
N VAL A 49 9.62 -12.03 11.17
CA VAL A 49 8.92 -12.98 10.32
C VAL A 49 8.03 -12.15 9.41
N MET A 50 8.04 -12.43 8.12
CA MET A 50 7.04 -11.92 7.20
C MET A 50 5.92 -12.94 7.06
N VAL A 51 4.70 -12.47 6.82
CA VAL A 51 3.64 -13.33 6.33
C VAL A 51 4.13 -13.86 4.98
N THR A 52 4.61 -15.09 4.97
CA THR A 52 4.85 -15.82 3.73
C THR A 52 3.53 -15.86 2.98
N SER A 53 3.53 -15.71 1.67
CA SER A 53 2.32 -15.94 0.89
C SER A 53 2.33 -17.37 0.35
N PRO A 54 1.92 -18.41 1.10
CA PRO A 54 1.47 -19.64 0.47
C PRO A 54 0.01 -19.44 0.04
N GLY A 55 -0.24 -18.37 -0.74
CA GLY A 55 -1.54 -18.14 -1.39
C GLY A 55 -1.77 -19.08 -2.59
N THR A 56 -0.85 -20.01 -2.85
CA THR A 56 -0.82 -20.84 -4.06
C THR A 56 -1.59 -22.15 -3.94
N HIS A 57 -2.13 -22.51 -2.77
CA HIS A 57 -2.85 -23.79 -2.60
C HIS A 57 -4.38 -23.68 -2.56
N ARG A 58 -4.96 -22.48 -2.38
CA ARG A 58 -6.42 -22.31 -2.34
C ARG A 58 -6.94 -21.71 -3.64
N ASN A 59 -8.03 -22.27 -4.15
CA ASN A 59 -8.65 -21.82 -5.39
C ASN A 59 -9.24 -20.40 -5.19
N PRO A 60 -8.81 -19.39 -5.98
CA PRO A 60 -9.28 -18.02 -5.84
C PRO A 60 -10.80 -17.85 -5.88
N ALA A 61 -11.50 -18.61 -6.73
CA ALA A 61 -12.95 -18.53 -6.84
C ALA A 61 -13.63 -18.97 -5.53
N THR A 62 -13.15 -20.07 -4.94
CA THR A 62 -13.68 -20.57 -3.67
C THR A 62 -13.43 -19.61 -2.51
N GLU A 63 -12.27 -18.94 -2.49
CA GLU A 63 -11.94 -17.97 -1.45
C GLU A 63 -12.77 -16.68 -1.58
N LEU A 64 -13.04 -16.23 -2.80
CA LEU A 64 -13.96 -15.10 -3.02
C LEU A 64 -15.37 -15.39 -2.51
N ASP A 65 -15.86 -16.62 -2.70
CA ASP A 65 -17.18 -17.01 -2.20
C ASP A 65 -17.22 -17.10 -0.67
N VAL A 66 -16.15 -17.61 -0.03
CA VAL A 66 -16.03 -17.56 1.44
C VAL A 66 -16.03 -16.10 1.92
N CYS A 67 -15.33 -15.21 1.24
CA CYS A 67 -15.29 -13.79 1.59
C CYS A 67 -16.66 -13.11 1.43
N LYS A 68 -17.43 -13.44 0.38
CA LYS A 68 -18.81 -12.95 0.19
C LYS A 68 -19.72 -13.41 1.34
N ASN A 69 -19.69 -14.70 1.65
CA ASN A 69 -20.51 -15.25 2.75
C ASN A 69 -20.16 -14.57 4.07
N LYS A 70 -18.87 -14.36 4.34
CA LYS A 70 -18.41 -13.68 5.54
C LYS A 70 -18.84 -12.21 5.60
N MET A 71 -18.83 -11.53 4.45
CA MET A 71 -19.33 -10.17 4.34
C MET A 71 -20.82 -10.09 4.69
N GLU A 72 -21.63 -11.03 4.24
CA GLU A 72 -23.05 -11.08 4.58
C GLU A 72 -23.28 -11.32 6.08
N GLU A 73 -22.49 -12.20 6.70
CA GLU A 73 -22.53 -12.42 8.14
C GLU A 73 -22.19 -11.17 8.94
N LEU A 74 -21.12 -10.45 8.55
CA LEU A 74 -20.71 -9.21 9.20
C LEU A 74 -21.74 -8.10 9.01
N ASN A 75 -22.36 -7.99 7.84
CA ASN A 75 -23.49 -7.09 7.61
C ASN A 75 -24.69 -7.40 8.50
N LYS A 76 -25.04 -8.68 8.69
CA LYS A 76 -26.11 -9.10 9.60
C LYS A 76 -25.77 -8.74 11.06
N LEU A 77 -24.54 -8.97 11.49
CA LEU A 77 -24.07 -8.58 12.82
C LEU A 77 -24.09 -7.05 13.02
N LEU A 78 -23.72 -6.29 12.00
CA LEU A 78 -23.74 -4.84 12.02
C LEU A 78 -25.18 -4.30 12.02
N ALA A 79 -26.10 -4.93 11.29
CA ALA A 79 -27.51 -4.59 11.32
C ALA A 79 -28.12 -4.80 12.73
N ALA A 80 -27.77 -5.92 13.37
CA ALA A 80 -28.18 -6.29 14.73
C ALA A 80 -27.36 -5.61 15.85
N TYR A 81 -26.42 -4.71 15.50
CA TYR A 81 -25.54 -4.07 16.47
C TYR A 81 -26.34 -3.23 17.47
N SER A 82 -26.22 -3.58 18.75
CA SER A 82 -26.97 -2.96 19.85
C SER A 82 -26.18 -1.88 20.61
N GLY A 83 -24.93 -1.62 20.23
CA GLY A 83 -24.03 -0.71 20.96
C GLY A 83 -23.07 -1.36 21.94
N GLU A 84 -23.11 -2.68 22.03
CA GLU A 84 -22.22 -3.39 22.93
C GLU A 84 -20.77 -3.37 22.41
N LYS A 85 -19.83 -2.87 23.21
CA LYS A 85 -18.38 -2.83 22.87
C LYS A 85 -17.81 -4.20 22.48
N SER A 86 -18.37 -5.29 23.01
CA SER A 86 -17.95 -6.64 22.62
C SER A 86 -18.36 -6.97 21.18
N GLN A 87 -19.55 -6.54 20.75
CA GLN A 87 -20.02 -6.70 19.38
C GLN A 87 -19.22 -5.82 18.43
N GLU A 88 -18.93 -4.57 18.81
CA GLU A 88 -18.09 -3.64 18.05
C GLU A 88 -16.74 -4.28 17.71
N ARG A 89 -16.00 -4.74 18.74
CA ARG A 89 -14.70 -5.39 18.55
C ARG A 89 -14.78 -6.67 17.73
N LYS A 90 -15.89 -7.42 17.85
CA LYS A 90 -16.10 -8.64 17.05
C LYS A 90 -16.28 -8.30 15.57
N ILE A 91 -17.07 -7.28 15.26
CA ILE A 91 -17.26 -6.79 13.88
C ILE A 91 -15.94 -6.23 13.35
N ASP A 92 -15.25 -5.39 14.11
CA ASP A 92 -13.97 -4.79 13.71
C ASP A 92 -12.87 -5.84 13.44
N THR A 93 -12.75 -6.83 14.32
CA THR A 93 -11.80 -7.95 14.12
C THR A 93 -12.17 -8.77 12.88
N GLY A 94 -13.46 -9.04 12.67
CA GLY A 94 -13.94 -9.77 11.50
C GLY A 94 -13.67 -9.00 10.19
N LEU A 95 -13.90 -7.70 10.17
CA LEU A 95 -13.60 -6.83 9.03
C LEU A 95 -12.10 -6.76 8.75
N THR A 96 -11.28 -6.65 9.79
CA THR A 96 -9.81 -6.67 9.67
C THR A 96 -9.31 -7.99 9.08
N HIS A 97 -9.82 -9.12 9.57
CA HIS A 97 -9.48 -10.43 9.02
C HIS A 97 -9.94 -10.56 7.56
N LEU A 98 -11.17 -10.15 7.25
CA LEU A 98 -11.72 -10.21 5.91
C LEU A 98 -10.91 -9.33 4.92
N LEU A 99 -10.46 -8.14 5.35
CA LEU A 99 -9.60 -7.29 4.54
C LEU A 99 -8.29 -8.01 4.19
N ASN A 100 -7.59 -8.48 5.21
CA ASN A 100 -6.32 -9.19 5.05
C ASN A 100 -6.46 -10.42 4.15
N ARG A 101 -7.59 -11.13 4.24
CA ARG A 101 -7.91 -12.28 3.40
C ARG A 101 -8.14 -11.87 1.95
N VAL A 102 -8.96 -10.85 1.69
CA VAL A 102 -9.26 -10.35 0.34
C VAL A 102 -8.03 -9.74 -0.35
N GLU A 103 -7.12 -9.13 0.41
CA GLU A 103 -5.87 -8.60 -0.13
C GLU A 103 -4.93 -9.69 -0.66
N ARG A 104 -4.97 -10.89 -0.07
CA ARG A 104 -4.11 -12.03 -0.42
C ARG A 104 -4.65 -12.89 -1.57
N ILE A 105 -5.90 -12.69 -2.00
CA ILE A 105 -6.49 -13.46 -3.10
C ILE A 105 -5.91 -13.01 -4.44
N ALA A 106 -5.33 -13.95 -5.18
CA ALA A 106 -4.90 -13.72 -6.56
C ALA A 106 -6.12 -13.55 -7.48
N THR A 107 -6.11 -12.51 -8.32
CA THR A 107 -7.18 -12.23 -9.28
C THR A 107 -6.61 -12.31 -10.70
N PRO A 108 -6.56 -13.52 -11.31
CA PRO A 108 -5.93 -13.71 -12.61
C PRO A 108 -6.77 -13.14 -13.77
N ASP A 109 -8.07 -12.96 -13.59
CA ASP A 109 -8.99 -12.37 -14.57
C ASP A 109 -9.72 -11.13 -14.04
N LEU A 110 -10.32 -10.40 -14.98
CA LEU A 110 -11.03 -9.14 -14.73
C LEU A 110 -12.29 -9.32 -13.88
N GLU A 111 -13.01 -10.44 -14.03
CA GLU A 111 -14.25 -10.69 -13.28
C GLU A 111 -13.94 -10.91 -11.80
N MET A 112 -12.92 -11.72 -11.49
CA MET A 112 -12.42 -11.89 -10.13
C MET A 112 -11.88 -10.58 -9.55
N GLY A 113 -11.22 -9.75 -10.37
CA GLY A 113 -10.79 -8.41 -9.98
C GLY A 113 -11.95 -7.50 -9.59
N GLN A 114 -13.05 -7.53 -10.34
CA GLN A 114 -14.28 -6.78 -10.03
C GLN A 114 -14.93 -7.27 -8.74
N VAL A 115 -15.03 -8.59 -8.54
CA VAL A 115 -15.57 -9.18 -7.30
C VAL A 115 -14.73 -8.77 -6.09
N ARG A 116 -13.40 -8.84 -6.20
CA ARG A 116 -12.47 -8.39 -5.15
C ARG A 116 -12.66 -6.91 -4.83
N SER A 117 -12.78 -6.06 -5.85
CA SER A 117 -13.03 -4.62 -5.67
C SER A 117 -14.38 -4.33 -4.98
N ALA A 118 -15.42 -5.08 -5.34
CA ALA A 118 -16.74 -4.99 -4.70
C ALA A 118 -16.67 -5.41 -3.22
N LEU A 119 -15.93 -6.48 -2.90
CA LEU A 119 -15.69 -6.90 -1.52
C LEU A 119 -14.95 -5.83 -0.73
N LEU A 120 -13.83 -5.31 -1.23
CA LEU A 120 -13.07 -4.24 -0.56
C LEU A 120 -13.95 -3.01 -0.29
N SER A 121 -14.73 -2.59 -1.28
CA SER A 121 -15.69 -1.48 -1.13
C SER A 121 -16.75 -1.79 -0.06
N GLY A 122 -17.23 -3.03 0.01
CA GLY A 122 -18.14 -3.51 1.04
C GLY A 122 -17.54 -3.47 2.44
N ILE A 123 -16.27 -3.86 2.60
CA ILE A 123 -15.55 -3.82 3.90
C ILE A 123 -15.46 -2.38 4.38
N LEU A 124 -15.00 -1.47 3.50
CA LEU A 124 -14.85 -0.05 3.82
C LEU A 124 -16.19 0.56 4.24
N ARG A 125 -17.28 0.22 3.53
CA ARG A 125 -18.63 0.67 3.89
C ARG A 125 -19.06 0.16 5.26
N CYS A 126 -18.83 -1.13 5.56
CA CYS A 126 -19.15 -1.70 6.87
C CYS A 126 -18.38 -1.00 8.01
N TRP A 127 -17.11 -0.64 7.78
CA TRP A 127 -16.35 0.14 8.75
C TRP A 127 -16.93 1.54 8.97
N THR A 128 -17.27 2.27 7.90
CA THR A 128 -17.91 3.59 8.05
C THR A 128 -19.26 3.51 8.74
N ASP A 129 -20.05 2.48 8.44
CA ASP A 129 -21.36 2.26 9.06
C ASP A 129 -21.20 1.91 10.55
N LEU A 130 -20.22 1.06 10.91
CA LEU A 130 -19.89 0.77 12.31
C LEU A 130 -19.45 2.03 13.05
N GLU A 131 -18.55 2.84 12.46
CA GLU A 131 -18.11 4.10 13.07
C GLU A 131 -19.26 5.07 13.29
N SER A 132 -20.18 5.19 12.32
CA SER A 132 -21.35 6.07 12.44
C SER A 132 -22.27 5.63 13.58
N LYS A 133 -22.50 4.31 13.74
CA LYS A 133 -23.31 3.76 14.83
C LYS A 133 -22.65 3.93 16.20
N VAL A 134 -21.32 3.79 16.27
CA VAL A 134 -20.56 4.04 17.51
C VAL A 134 -20.63 5.52 17.90
N LYS A 135 -20.39 6.43 16.95
CA LYS A 135 -20.46 7.89 17.19
C LYS A 135 -21.86 8.37 17.56
N GLY A 136 -22.90 7.81 16.92
CA GLY A 136 -24.30 8.12 17.19
C GLY A 136 -24.75 7.75 18.61
N GLN A 137 -24.12 6.76 19.24
CA GLN A 137 -24.42 6.37 20.63
C GLN A 137 -23.66 7.19 21.67
N THR A 138 -22.54 7.80 21.31
CA THR A 138 -21.76 8.68 22.19
C THR A 138 -22.28 10.12 22.24
N GLY A 139 -23.32 10.47 21.47
CA GLY A 139 -23.81 11.84 21.27
C GLY A 139 -24.91 12.33 22.23
N GLU A 140 -25.44 11.51 23.14
CA GLU A 140 -26.47 11.95 24.10
C GLU A 140 -25.93 12.09 25.53
N VAL A 141 -25.00 13.03 25.75
CA VAL A 141 -24.84 13.71 27.06
C VAL A 141 -24.34 15.14 26.82
N GLY A 142 -25.25 16.12 27.04
CA GLY A 142 -25.02 17.54 27.41
C GLY A 142 -23.95 18.35 26.65
N THR A 143 -24.28 19.49 26.03
CA THR A 143 -24.76 20.68 26.76
C THR A 143 -25.27 21.70 25.75
N SER A 144 -26.48 22.18 25.99
CA SER A 144 -27.07 23.36 25.38
C SER A 144 -26.35 24.62 25.86
N SER A 145 -25.87 25.43 24.92
CA SER A 145 -25.87 26.89 25.07
C SER A 145 -25.76 27.53 23.70
N SER A 146 -26.84 28.19 23.34
CA SER A 146 -27.01 29.17 22.28
C SER A 146 -25.88 30.19 22.23
N GLU A 147 -25.61 30.73 21.03
CA GLU A 147 -25.78 32.17 20.79
C GLU A 147 -25.78 32.45 19.28
N ALA A 148 -26.88 33.07 18.85
CA ALA A 148 -27.10 33.62 17.54
C ALA A 148 -26.35 34.96 17.40
N LYS A 149 -25.88 35.26 16.18
CA LYS A 149 -25.88 36.63 15.68
C LYS A 149 -26.32 36.67 14.22
N GLU A 150 -27.20 37.62 14.01
CA GLU A 150 -28.04 37.92 12.86
C GLU A 150 -27.54 39.20 12.18
N GLN A 151 -28.02 39.45 10.95
CA GLN A 151 -28.00 40.72 10.18
C GLN A 151 -26.70 41.01 9.40
N ASP A 152 -26.72 41.51 8.16
CA ASP A 152 -27.71 42.38 7.49
C ASP A 152 -27.62 42.30 5.94
N GLU A 153 -28.64 42.86 5.30
CA GLU A 153 -29.14 42.80 3.93
C GLU A 153 -28.27 43.36 2.78
N GLY A 154 -28.64 42.99 1.54
CA GLY A 154 -28.34 43.82 0.37
C GLY A 154 -28.51 43.20 -1.02
N ALA A 155 -29.67 43.45 -1.63
CA ALA A 155 -29.93 43.59 -3.08
C ALA A 155 -30.19 42.34 -3.98
N VAL A 156 -31.40 42.40 -4.55
CA VAL A 156 -32.05 41.55 -5.55
C VAL A 156 -31.34 41.62 -6.91
N SER A 157 -31.10 40.47 -7.55
CA SER A 157 -31.23 40.37 -9.02
C SER A 157 -31.53 38.94 -9.47
N ARG A 158 -32.57 38.83 -10.29
CA ARG A 158 -33.24 37.60 -10.73
C ARG A 158 -32.48 37.02 -11.93
N VAL A 159 -31.80 35.88 -11.77
CA VAL A 159 -31.29 35.07 -12.89
C VAL A 159 -31.50 33.58 -12.61
N ARG A 160 -32.30 32.98 -13.48
CA ARG A 160 -32.55 31.55 -13.81
C ARG A 160 -31.92 30.45 -12.93
N GLU A 161 -32.79 29.54 -12.48
CA GLU A 161 -32.44 28.18 -12.01
C GLU A 161 -31.48 27.46 -12.97
N PRO A 162 -30.35 26.94 -12.46
CA PRO A 162 -29.69 25.80 -13.05
C PRO A 162 -30.13 24.53 -12.30
N THR A 163 -30.71 23.61 -13.06
CA THR A 163 -30.90 22.19 -12.75
C THR A 163 -29.71 21.62 -11.96
N PRO A 164 -29.93 20.84 -10.89
CA PRO A 164 -28.84 20.16 -10.20
C PRO A 164 -28.30 19.03 -11.10
N GLU A 165 -27.25 19.32 -11.85
CA GLU A 165 -26.43 18.27 -12.42
C GLU A 165 -25.79 17.46 -11.28
N PRO A 166 -25.72 16.12 -11.40
CA PRO A 166 -25.13 15.29 -10.38
C PRO A 166 -23.67 15.68 -10.23
N THR A 167 -23.37 16.33 -9.11
CA THR A 167 -22.01 16.61 -8.66
C THR A 167 -21.27 15.28 -8.68
N ARG A 168 -20.43 15.08 -9.70
CA ARG A 168 -19.48 13.98 -9.73
C ARG A 168 -18.63 14.14 -8.49
N ILE A 169 -18.95 13.36 -7.46
CA ILE A 169 -18.07 13.10 -6.33
C ILE A 169 -16.80 12.59 -7.00
N ARG A 170 -15.81 13.46 -7.16
CA ARG A 170 -14.43 13.03 -7.41
C ARG A 170 -14.08 12.29 -6.14
N THR A 171 -14.29 10.98 -6.14
CA THR A 171 -13.70 10.08 -5.17
C THR A 171 -12.20 10.27 -5.35
N VAL A 172 -11.63 11.17 -4.54
CA VAL A 172 -10.19 11.27 -4.38
C VAL A 172 -9.83 9.92 -3.80
N ILE A 173 -9.36 9.02 -4.66
CA ILE A 173 -8.61 7.86 -4.26
C ILE A 173 -7.50 8.45 -3.40
N ARG A 174 -7.63 8.33 -2.07
CA ARG A 174 -6.51 8.61 -1.18
C ARG A 174 -5.52 7.50 -1.48
N GLN A 175 -4.70 7.71 -2.50
CA GLN A 175 -3.52 6.91 -2.74
C GLN A 175 -2.78 6.93 -1.41
N THR A 176 -2.65 5.76 -0.81
CA THR A 176 -1.95 5.58 0.44
C THR A 176 -0.54 6.08 0.20
N GLN A 177 -0.24 7.31 0.64
CA GLN A 177 1.11 7.84 0.61
C GLN A 177 1.92 7.04 1.62
N VAL A 178 2.46 5.91 1.15
CA VAL A 178 3.43 5.12 1.88
C VAL A 178 4.67 5.99 2.01
N PRO A 179 5.13 6.31 3.23
CA PRO A 179 6.32 7.12 3.45
C PRO A 179 7.53 6.54 2.71
N VAL A 180 8.47 7.40 2.28
CA VAL A 180 9.63 6.99 1.46
C VAL A 180 10.46 5.89 2.15
N ARG A 181 10.64 5.98 3.47
CA ARG A 181 11.28 4.95 4.31
C ARG A 181 10.70 3.54 4.18
N ASP A 182 9.42 3.42 3.83
CA ASP A 182 8.71 2.15 3.79
C ASP A 182 8.65 1.60 2.35
N TRP A 183 9.36 2.21 1.39
CA TRP A 183 9.44 1.74 0.01
C TRP A 183 10.32 0.48 -0.14
N GLY A 184 11.25 0.27 0.81
CA GLY A 184 12.21 -0.82 0.76
C GLY A 184 13.34 -0.61 -0.26
N VAL A 185 13.39 0.56 -0.91
CA VAL A 185 14.42 0.97 -1.87
C VAL A 185 15.51 1.73 -1.12
N MET A 186 16.76 1.28 -1.20
CA MET A 186 17.90 1.92 -0.55
C MET A 186 19.18 1.77 -1.35
N PHE A 187 20.04 2.77 -1.25
CA PHE A 187 21.36 2.78 -1.87
C PHE A 187 22.47 2.87 -0.82
N SER A 188 23.44 1.95 -0.91
CA SER A 188 24.58 1.88 0.01
C SER A 188 25.83 2.56 -0.52
N GLY A 189 26.06 2.56 -1.84
CA GLY A 189 27.25 3.15 -2.46
C GLY A 189 28.56 2.39 -2.20
N ASP A 190 28.50 1.15 -1.69
CA ASP A 190 29.65 0.26 -1.43
C ASP A 190 29.78 -0.87 -2.47
N GLY A 191 29.00 -0.82 -3.54
CA GLY A 191 28.88 -1.91 -4.52
C GLY A 191 28.15 -3.16 -4.01
N GLN A 192 27.67 -3.17 -2.75
CA GLN A 192 26.85 -4.23 -2.18
C GLN A 192 25.38 -3.82 -2.25
N GLY A 193 24.71 -4.10 -3.38
CA GLY A 193 23.30 -3.77 -3.56
C GLY A 193 22.95 -3.42 -5.00
N PRO A 194 21.84 -2.69 -5.23
CA PRO A 194 21.50 -2.22 -6.56
C PRO A 194 22.55 -1.22 -7.07
N SER A 195 22.80 -1.24 -8.38
CA SER A 195 23.58 -0.21 -9.05
C SER A 195 22.85 1.14 -8.94
N LEU A 196 23.60 2.25 -9.04
CA LEU A 196 23.00 3.58 -8.97
C LEU A 196 21.86 3.77 -10.00
N PRO A 197 22.00 3.38 -11.29
CA PRO A 197 20.92 3.50 -12.27
C PRO A 197 19.67 2.69 -11.89
N SER A 198 19.85 1.43 -11.48
CA SER A 198 18.74 0.58 -11.03
C SER A 198 18.03 1.15 -9.82
N PHE A 199 18.77 1.73 -8.87
CA PHE A 199 18.21 2.40 -7.72
C PHE A 199 17.39 3.63 -8.10
N LEU A 200 17.88 4.48 -9.01
CA LEU A 200 17.18 5.69 -9.45
C LEU A 200 15.88 5.34 -10.20
N ASP A 201 15.90 4.30 -11.04
CA ASP A 201 14.72 3.80 -11.73
C ASP A 201 13.65 3.29 -10.75
N ASP A 202 14.06 2.53 -9.72
CA ASP A 202 13.17 2.09 -8.66
C ASP A 202 12.58 3.28 -7.90
N VAL A 203 13.40 4.27 -7.52
CA VAL A 203 12.90 5.47 -6.83
C VAL A 203 11.88 6.22 -7.68
N ASP A 204 12.14 6.43 -8.97
CA ASP A 204 11.22 7.15 -9.85
C ASP A 204 9.94 6.33 -10.12
N HIS A 205 10.04 5.01 -10.22
CA HIS A 205 8.88 4.12 -10.27
C HIS A 205 7.98 4.28 -9.03
N TYR A 206 8.57 4.20 -7.84
CA TYR A 206 7.82 4.33 -6.58
C TYR A 206 7.24 5.72 -6.38
N ARG A 207 7.99 6.76 -6.74
CA ARG A 207 7.57 8.18 -6.72
C ARG A 207 6.35 8.40 -7.60
N ARG A 208 6.37 7.91 -8.85
CA ARG A 208 5.23 7.99 -9.77
C ARG A 208 4.03 7.20 -9.26
N ALA A 209 4.24 5.97 -8.81
CA ALA A 209 3.17 5.11 -8.31
C ALA A 209 2.44 5.70 -7.08
N ARG A 210 3.15 6.48 -6.26
CA ARG A 210 2.63 7.08 -5.02
C ARG A 210 2.35 8.57 -5.13
N HIS A 211 2.56 9.16 -6.31
CA HIS A 211 2.38 10.58 -6.59
C HIS A 211 3.11 11.49 -5.58
N VAL A 212 4.35 11.13 -5.26
CA VAL A 212 5.23 11.94 -4.43
C VAL A 212 5.87 13.01 -5.30
N SER A 213 5.81 14.28 -4.86
CA SER A 213 6.46 15.36 -5.59
C SER A 213 7.98 15.28 -5.43
N ASP A 214 8.74 15.80 -6.39
CA ASP A 214 10.22 15.78 -6.32
C ASP A 214 10.73 16.53 -5.09
N ARG A 215 10.00 17.57 -4.66
CA ARG A 215 10.26 18.29 -3.41
C ARG A 215 10.06 17.39 -2.19
N ASP A 216 8.97 16.65 -2.11
CA ASP A 216 8.68 15.75 -0.98
C ASP A 216 9.64 14.56 -0.94
N LEU A 217 10.04 14.07 -2.11
CA LEU A 217 11.07 13.05 -2.26
C LEU A 217 12.42 13.56 -1.75
N PHE A 218 12.82 14.77 -2.17
CA PHE A 218 14.06 15.40 -1.72
C PHE A 218 14.11 15.62 -0.21
N LEU A 219 13.00 16.06 0.41
CA LEU A 219 12.91 16.26 1.87
C LEU A 219 13.07 14.94 2.65
N GLN A 220 12.72 13.81 2.04
CA GLN A 220 12.81 12.47 2.63
C GLN A 220 13.99 11.66 2.09
N ALA A 221 14.87 12.25 1.27
CA ALA A 221 15.95 11.55 0.58
C ALA A 221 16.93 10.87 1.56
N CYS A 222 17.06 11.37 2.78
CA CYS A 222 17.91 10.75 3.81
C CYS A 222 17.52 9.31 4.14
N ASP A 223 16.25 8.93 3.95
CA ASP A 223 15.76 7.57 4.21
C ASP A 223 16.13 6.57 3.10
N LEU A 224 16.56 7.06 1.93
CA LEU A 224 16.95 6.26 0.79
C LEU A 224 18.42 5.81 0.83
N PHE A 225 19.24 6.38 1.73
CA PHE A 225 20.67 6.11 1.77
C PHE A 225 21.08 5.33 3.01
N ARG A 226 22.02 4.40 2.84
CA ARG A 226 22.73 3.69 3.91
C ARG A 226 24.22 3.63 3.60
N GLY A 227 25.02 3.07 4.52
CA GLY A 227 26.44 2.82 4.28
C GLY A 227 27.22 4.09 3.86
N PRO A 228 28.19 3.94 2.94
CA PRO A 228 28.95 5.06 2.37
C PRO A 228 28.09 6.16 1.74
N ALA A 229 27.03 5.82 1.00
CA ALA A 229 26.14 6.80 0.37
C ALA A 229 25.44 7.70 1.40
N ALA A 230 25.08 7.18 2.57
CA ALA A 230 24.52 7.99 3.65
C ALA A 230 25.53 8.97 4.26
N ILE A 231 26.81 8.58 4.32
CA ILE A 231 27.89 9.45 4.79
C ILE A 231 28.13 10.56 3.78
N TRP A 232 28.24 10.20 2.50
CA TRP A 232 28.37 11.14 1.39
C TRP A 232 27.20 12.13 1.35
N TYR A 233 25.95 11.65 1.42
CA TYR A 233 24.76 12.50 1.42
C TYR A 233 24.81 13.54 2.55
N ARG A 234 25.27 13.18 3.75
CA ARG A 234 25.40 14.12 4.87
C ARG A 234 26.41 15.24 4.60
N SER A 235 27.41 14.99 3.75
CA SER A 235 28.40 16.00 3.34
C SER A 235 27.83 16.99 2.33
N VAL A 236 27.06 16.52 1.35
CA VAL A 236 26.54 17.35 0.25
C VAL A 236 25.13 17.93 0.50
N ARG A 237 24.38 17.44 1.49
CA ARG A 237 22.96 17.84 1.76
C ARG A 237 22.70 19.34 1.93
N ARG A 238 23.73 20.14 2.23
CA ARG A 238 23.61 21.60 2.38
C ARG A 238 23.83 22.35 1.08
N GLU A 239 24.47 21.71 0.11
CA GLU A 239 24.80 22.27 -1.19
C GLU A 239 23.74 21.92 -2.23
N VAL A 240 23.06 20.79 -2.04
CA VAL A 240 21.99 20.33 -2.92
C VAL A 240 20.66 20.99 -2.57
N THR A 241 19.92 21.43 -3.60
CA THR A 241 18.65 22.17 -3.40
C THR A 241 17.41 21.50 -4.01
N SER A 242 17.59 20.51 -4.89
CA SER A 242 16.52 19.78 -5.56
C SER A 242 16.86 18.30 -5.67
N TRP A 243 15.85 17.49 -6.01
CA TRP A 243 16.06 16.07 -6.31
C TRP A 243 16.96 15.88 -7.54
N GLU A 244 16.79 16.71 -8.58
CA GLU A 244 17.60 16.68 -9.80
C GLU A 244 19.09 16.93 -9.52
N ASP A 245 19.41 17.98 -8.75
CA ASP A 245 20.78 18.29 -8.32
C ASP A 245 21.36 17.16 -7.43
N LEU A 246 20.51 16.47 -6.66
CA LEU A 246 20.94 15.29 -5.90
C LEU A 246 21.31 14.11 -6.81
N GLU A 247 20.48 13.83 -7.82
CA GLU A 247 20.74 12.76 -8.78
C GLU A 247 22.03 13.01 -9.56
N ASP A 248 22.26 14.22 -10.03
CA ASP A 248 23.45 14.56 -10.81
C ASP A 248 24.72 14.39 -9.99
N ARG A 249 24.71 14.81 -8.72
CA ARG A 249 25.84 14.59 -7.82
C ARG A 249 26.02 13.13 -7.44
N LEU A 250 24.93 12.37 -7.30
CA LEU A 250 25.01 10.92 -7.07
C LEU A 250 25.70 10.22 -8.25
N ARG A 251 25.35 10.60 -9.47
CA ARG A 251 25.99 10.10 -10.70
C ARG A 251 27.47 10.44 -10.71
N GLN A 252 27.84 11.69 -10.45
CA GLN A 252 29.25 12.12 -10.41
C GLN A 252 30.11 11.35 -9.38
N GLU A 253 29.54 10.93 -8.25
CA GLU A 253 30.29 10.23 -7.19
C GLU A 253 30.28 8.70 -7.35
N PHE A 254 29.13 8.12 -7.69
CA PHE A 254 28.90 6.67 -7.59
C PHE A 254 28.64 5.98 -8.94
N GLU A 255 28.57 6.73 -10.04
CA GLU A 255 28.57 6.14 -11.37
C GLU A 255 30.01 5.83 -11.78
N ASP A 256 30.24 4.60 -12.25
CA ASP A 256 31.53 4.22 -12.77
C ASP A 256 31.84 5.01 -14.06
N GLU A 257 33.07 5.50 -14.22
CA GLU A 257 33.49 6.28 -15.41
C GLU A 257 33.22 5.53 -16.74
N ASP A 258 33.31 4.20 -16.72
CA ASP A 258 33.08 3.34 -17.89
C ASP A 258 31.65 2.78 -17.95
N TYR A 259 30.67 3.37 -17.25
CA TYR A 259 29.30 2.88 -17.24
C TYR A 259 28.65 2.94 -18.63
N GLU A 260 28.74 4.09 -19.32
CA GLU A 260 28.17 4.27 -20.66
C GLU A 260 28.78 3.28 -21.67
N ASP A 261 30.10 3.13 -21.65
CA ASP A 261 30.83 2.22 -22.55
C ASP A 261 30.47 0.75 -22.30
N ARG A 262 30.32 0.35 -21.04
CA ARG A 262 29.88 -1.02 -20.69
C ARG A 262 28.43 -1.27 -21.09
N LEU A 263 27.54 -0.31 -20.86
CA LEU A 263 26.13 -0.41 -21.28
C LEU A 263 26.04 -0.54 -22.80
N MET A 264 26.79 0.25 -23.56
CA MET A 264 26.83 0.16 -25.02
C MET A 264 27.40 -1.18 -25.50
N ALA A 265 28.50 -1.64 -24.89
CA ALA A 265 29.05 -2.95 -25.20
C ALA A 265 28.06 -4.09 -24.91
N GLU A 266 27.30 -3.98 -23.82
CA GLU A 266 26.24 -4.91 -23.47
C GLU A 266 25.11 -4.88 -24.50
N ILE A 267 24.60 -3.70 -24.87
CA ILE A 267 23.57 -3.53 -25.92
C ILE A 267 24.03 -4.15 -27.24
N MET A 268 25.28 -3.90 -27.65
CA MET A 268 25.81 -4.38 -28.93
C MET A 268 26.08 -5.89 -28.93
N SER A 269 26.40 -6.47 -27.77
CA SER A 269 26.70 -7.90 -27.65
C SER A 269 25.46 -8.75 -27.31
N ARG A 270 24.37 -8.13 -26.84
CA ARG A 270 23.15 -8.82 -26.47
C ARG A 270 22.48 -9.42 -27.71
N THR A 271 22.33 -10.73 -27.72
CA THR A 271 21.51 -11.48 -28.67
C THR A 271 20.42 -12.25 -27.92
N GLN A 272 19.32 -12.58 -28.62
CA GLN A 272 18.28 -13.43 -28.05
C GLN A 272 18.86 -14.81 -27.69
N GLY A 273 18.65 -15.26 -26.46
CA GLY A 273 19.08 -16.58 -26.00
C GLY A 273 18.26 -17.73 -26.62
N PRO A 274 18.79 -18.96 -26.65
CA PRO A 274 18.12 -20.11 -27.28
C PRO A 274 16.77 -20.47 -26.62
N ASP A 275 16.64 -20.21 -25.31
CA ASP A 275 15.42 -20.47 -24.51
C ASP A 275 14.71 -19.16 -24.10
N GLU A 276 15.15 -18.01 -24.61
CA GLU A 276 14.58 -16.70 -24.26
C GLU A 276 13.36 -16.40 -25.14
N GLN A 277 12.21 -16.13 -24.50
CA GLN A 277 11.03 -15.70 -25.25
C GLN A 277 11.28 -14.35 -25.91
N PHE A 278 10.87 -14.23 -27.18
CA PHE A 278 11.03 -13.00 -27.96
C PHE A 278 10.48 -11.75 -27.26
N GLY A 279 9.32 -11.86 -26.61
CA GLY A 279 8.73 -10.76 -25.86
C GLY A 279 9.61 -10.27 -24.70
N THR A 280 10.24 -11.19 -23.97
CA THR A 280 11.19 -10.89 -22.89
C THR A 280 12.45 -10.22 -23.44
N TYR A 281 13.02 -10.75 -24.51
CA TYR A 281 14.18 -10.16 -25.18
C TYR A 281 13.90 -8.72 -25.63
N VAL A 282 12.78 -8.47 -26.32
CA VAL A 282 12.41 -7.12 -26.78
C VAL A 282 12.18 -6.17 -25.61
N ALA A 283 11.56 -6.64 -24.51
CA ALA A 283 11.36 -5.82 -23.32
C ALA A 283 12.70 -5.42 -22.70
N ILE A 284 13.64 -6.35 -22.54
CA ILE A 284 14.99 -6.08 -22.03
C ILE A 284 15.74 -5.10 -22.93
N MET A 285 15.71 -5.32 -24.26
CA MET A 285 16.36 -4.42 -25.21
C MET A 285 15.77 -3.01 -25.14
N LYS A 286 14.44 -2.87 -25.01
CA LYS A 286 13.80 -1.56 -24.81
C LYS A 286 14.28 -0.88 -23.54
N THR A 287 14.37 -1.61 -22.43
CA THR A 287 14.90 -1.07 -21.18
C THR A 287 16.33 -0.54 -21.35
N PHE A 288 17.20 -1.26 -22.04
CA PHE A 288 18.56 -0.78 -22.31
C PHE A 288 18.60 0.52 -23.12
N PHE A 289 17.73 0.68 -24.13
CA PHE A 289 17.67 1.92 -24.94
C PHE A 289 16.96 3.08 -24.25
N GLU A 290 16.06 2.80 -23.31
CA GLU A 290 15.38 3.81 -22.49
C GLU A 290 16.23 4.27 -21.30
N THR A 291 17.28 3.51 -20.96
CA THR A 291 18.26 3.91 -19.93
C THR A 291 18.96 5.19 -20.39
N PRO A 292 18.88 6.30 -19.64
CA PRO A 292 19.38 7.59 -20.09
C PRO A 292 20.92 7.55 -20.20
N PHE A 293 21.44 7.94 -21.37
CA PHE A 293 22.85 8.28 -21.54
C PHE A 293 23.07 9.71 -21.03
N PRO A 294 23.86 9.90 -19.94
CA PRO A 294 24.20 11.22 -19.42
C PRO A 294 24.66 12.21 -20.51
N SER A 295 25.42 11.73 -21.49
CA SER A 295 25.98 12.54 -22.59
C SER A 295 24.96 13.11 -23.61
N LEU A 296 23.68 12.71 -23.58
CA LEU A 296 22.66 13.14 -24.56
C LEU A 296 21.58 14.09 -24.01
N ARG A 297 21.68 14.52 -22.75
CA ARG A 297 20.80 15.55 -22.17
C ARG A 297 21.44 16.93 -22.32
N SER A 298 21.45 17.45 -23.55
CA SER A 298 21.85 18.84 -23.88
C SER A 298 20.64 19.71 -24.20
#